data_AF-A0A7C8INW2-F1
#
_entry.id   AF-A0A7C8INW2-F1
#
_cell.length_a   1.000
_cell.length_b   1.000
_cell.length_c   1.000
_cell.angle_alpha   90.00
_cell.angle_beta   90.00
_cell.angle_gamma   90.00
#
_symmetry.space_group_name_H-M   'P 1'
#
loop_
_entity.id
_entity.type
_entity.pdbx_description
1 polymer ?
#
loop_
_entity_poly.entity_id
_entity_poly.type
_entity_poly.pdbx_seq_one_letter_code
_entity_poly.pdbx_strand_id
1 'polypeptide(L)'
;MSEQGLFSSDLIAPTVAAALPEGYVARSLRLSDYDAGFLDCLRVLTTVGEISKEAFEERYKWILSQDTYYILVIEDTNTGKVVGTGNLLVERKFIHSLGLVGHIEDIAVAKDQQGKKLGLRLIQALDFIAEKVGCYKTILDCSEANEGFYLKCGFRRAGLEMAHYYEGQAGLSDDLEIEDTAEIQAKLMVEIGGDTRSGPSTMTPHKTTTPSARPVPETWQMGTAAFERRMPHHEGIKALWETKWSFPCSKSVYPFHDGLYADFEPIFASLISAGVDDGYSTAYTEAFFATAAELEQAGDNAAAAADKAAASALYLRAACVLRIARFPYIGSFPTVTCPVKWRAWELQKAVYMKAAGSWDVPISEVEIPHVRRGETDRASIPAYVRVPPAQTKCPVVLLFTGLDGYRPDNTGRCDEFLARGWAAVVVEIPGTADCPADPADPASPDRLWDSVFAWLQADARFDTRRVMCWGLSSGGYYAVRAAHTHREQLAGVVAQGAGTHYFFDPEWLRRADGHEYPFKLLPALALKHGFSDVEEYLRQALKRFSLLETGILEKPSTRLLLVNGTLDGLMPIEDSTLLFEHGSPKEARFFPGALHMGYPLANASVYPWMEEVMASVK
;
A
#
# COMPACT_ATOMS: atom_id res chain seq x y z
N MET A 1 33.24 45.88 7.06
CA MET A 1 33.07 44.42 7.21
C MET A 1 32.02 44.00 6.21
N SER A 2 32.29 43.01 5.35
CA SER A 2 31.28 42.50 4.41
C SER A 2 30.08 41.98 5.19
N GLU A 3 28.87 42.38 4.81
CA GLU A 3 27.64 41.88 5.41
C GLU A 3 27.60 40.35 5.29
N GLN A 4 27.37 39.68 6.42
CA GLN A 4 27.31 38.22 6.50
C GLN A 4 25.99 37.75 5.86
N GLY A 5 26.08 36.84 4.88
CA GLY A 5 24.89 36.23 4.28
C GLY A 5 24.40 35.01 5.05
N LEU A 6 23.33 34.37 4.55
CA LEU A 6 22.66 33.24 5.22
C LEU A 6 23.58 32.06 5.57
N PHE A 7 24.62 31.82 4.77
CA PHE A 7 25.57 30.73 4.98
C PHE A 7 26.99 31.11 4.52
N SER A 8 27.99 30.35 4.98
CA SER A 8 29.41 30.58 4.67
C SER A 8 29.73 30.42 3.17
N SER A 9 30.62 31.25 2.64
CA SER A 9 31.12 31.13 1.26
C SER A 9 31.82 29.80 0.98
N ASP A 10 32.28 29.07 2.00
CA ASP A 10 32.94 27.77 1.85
C ASP A 10 32.01 26.69 1.27
N LEU A 11 30.69 26.91 1.35
CA LEU A 11 29.70 26.01 0.74
C LEU A 11 29.50 26.27 -0.76
N ILE A 12 30.12 27.30 -1.32
CA ILE A 12 30.03 27.60 -2.75
C ILE A 12 31.14 26.84 -3.48
N ALA A 13 30.75 25.91 -4.35
CA ALA A 13 31.68 25.08 -5.09
C ALA A 13 32.74 25.94 -5.83
N PRO A 14 34.04 25.75 -5.59
CA PRO A 14 35.10 26.52 -6.27
C PRO A 14 35.04 26.38 -7.80
N THR A 15 34.63 25.22 -8.28
CA THR A 15 34.43 24.93 -9.71
C THR A 15 33.29 25.73 -10.32
N VAL A 16 32.19 25.94 -9.56
CA VAL A 16 31.07 26.76 -10.01
C VAL A 16 31.45 28.23 -10.00
N ALA A 17 32.10 28.70 -8.93
CA ALA A 17 32.58 30.08 -8.82
C ALA A 17 33.53 30.45 -9.99
N ALA A 18 34.47 29.56 -10.33
CA ALA A 18 35.39 29.76 -11.46
C ALA A 18 34.71 29.67 -12.84
N ALA A 19 33.53 29.05 -12.93
CA ALA A 19 32.79 28.85 -14.17
C ALA A 19 31.70 29.90 -14.43
N LEU A 20 31.58 30.89 -13.56
CA LEU A 20 30.76 32.08 -13.78
C LEU A 20 31.47 33.03 -14.78
N PRO A 21 30.72 33.77 -15.62
CA PRO A 21 31.32 34.78 -16.46
C PRO A 21 31.99 35.88 -15.62
N GLU A 22 32.96 36.58 -16.20
CA GLU A 22 33.58 37.75 -15.57
C GLU A 22 32.51 38.80 -15.21
N GLY A 23 32.62 39.39 -14.03
CA GLY A 23 31.64 40.35 -13.51
C GLY A 23 30.43 39.71 -12.80
N TYR A 24 30.44 38.39 -12.55
CA TYR A 24 29.40 37.71 -11.78
C TYR A 24 29.97 36.99 -10.56
N VAL A 25 29.23 37.03 -9.45
CA VAL A 25 29.61 36.32 -8.22
C VAL A 25 28.41 35.56 -7.65
N ALA A 26 28.60 34.28 -7.32
CA ALA A 26 27.64 33.52 -6.53
C ALA A 26 27.94 33.71 -5.03
N ARG A 27 26.90 33.97 -4.24
CA ARG A 27 27.00 34.18 -2.80
C ARG A 27 25.68 33.87 -2.09
N SER A 28 25.71 33.73 -0.78
CA SER A 28 24.49 33.63 0.02
C SER A 28 23.70 34.95 0.02
N LEU A 29 22.37 34.84 0.15
CA LEU A 29 21.46 35.98 0.28
C LEU A 29 21.83 36.82 1.52
N ARG A 30 21.76 38.14 1.38
CA ARG A 30 22.00 39.16 2.40
C ARG A 30 20.73 39.95 2.66
N LEU A 31 20.66 40.62 3.82
CA LEU A 31 19.52 41.47 4.14
C LEU A 31 19.42 42.67 3.18
N SER A 32 20.57 43.23 2.78
CA SER A 32 20.63 44.30 1.78
C SER A 32 20.16 43.92 0.37
N ASP A 33 20.00 42.62 0.07
CA ASP A 33 19.59 42.18 -1.27
C ASP A 33 18.13 42.53 -1.61
N TYR A 34 17.34 42.96 -0.62
CA TYR A 34 16.06 43.61 -0.86
C TYR A 34 16.23 44.80 -1.81
N ASP A 35 17.19 45.68 -1.53
CA ASP A 35 17.46 46.88 -2.35
C ASP A 35 18.25 46.52 -3.63
N ALA A 36 18.91 45.36 -3.66
CA ALA A 36 19.65 44.85 -4.83
C ALA A 36 18.75 44.15 -5.86
N GLY A 37 17.43 44.08 -5.62
CA GLY A 37 16.46 43.54 -6.58
C GLY A 37 16.24 42.03 -6.49
N PHE A 38 16.50 41.39 -5.34
CA PHE A 38 16.25 39.96 -5.16
C PHE A 38 14.80 39.57 -5.47
N LEU A 39 13.83 40.32 -4.94
CA LEU A 39 12.40 40.07 -5.20
C LEU A 39 12.05 40.28 -6.67
N ASP A 40 12.66 41.26 -7.34
CA ASP A 40 12.45 41.50 -8.77
C ASP A 40 12.98 40.36 -9.64
N CYS A 41 14.09 39.73 -9.21
CA CYS A 41 14.61 38.53 -9.87
C CYS A 41 13.63 37.35 -9.76
N LEU A 42 13.05 37.12 -8.57
CA LEU A 42 12.05 36.06 -8.34
C LEU A 42 10.75 36.26 -9.14
N ARG A 43 10.35 37.50 -9.44
CA ARG A 43 9.16 37.79 -10.26
C ARG A 43 9.21 37.23 -11.68
N VAL A 44 10.38 36.80 -12.15
CA VAL A 44 10.51 36.10 -13.44
C VAL A 44 9.98 34.67 -13.37
N LEU A 45 9.96 34.07 -12.18
CA LEU A 45 9.53 32.69 -11.94
C LEU A 45 8.02 32.60 -11.69
N THR A 46 7.49 33.38 -10.74
CA THR A 46 6.08 33.27 -10.30
C THR A 46 5.60 34.58 -9.65
N THR A 47 4.37 34.57 -9.14
CA THR A 47 3.75 35.69 -8.41
C THR A 47 4.38 35.86 -7.02
N VAL A 48 5.18 36.90 -6.84
CA VAL A 48 5.82 37.25 -5.54
C VAL A 48 4.89 38.06 -4.62
N GLY A 49 3.96 38.84 -5.20
CA GLY A 49 3.13 39.81 -4.46
C GLY A 49 3.87 41.09 -4.07
N GLU A 50 3.26 41.90 -3.19
CA GLU A 50 3.83 43.14 -2.66
C GLU A 50 4.40 42.89 -1.26
N ILE A 51 5.73 42.83 -1.14
CA ILE A 51 6.44 42.54 0.11
C ILE A 51 7.17 43.81 0.54
N SER A 52 6.86 44.34 1.73
CA SER A 52 7.58 45.50 2.28
C SER A 52 8.98 45.11 2.75
N LYS A 53 9.87 46.10 2.92
CA LYS A 53 11.23 45.88 3.44
C LYS A 53 11.22 45.25 4.82
N GLU A 54 10.29 45.66 5.67
CA GLU A 54 10.11 45.14 7.02
C GLU A 54 9.69 43.67 7.00
N ALA A 55 8.75 43.30 6.12
CA ALA A 55 8.31 41.92 5.95
C ALA A 55 9.43 41.03 5.39
N PHE A 56 10.23 41.56 4.46
CA PHE A 56 11.42 40.88 3.97
C PHE A 56 12.45 40.66 5.08
N GLU A 57 12.73 41.68 5.90
CA GLU A 57 13.68 41.60 7.01
C GLU A 57 13.24 40.59 8.08
N GLU A 58 11.95 40.58 8.42
CA GLU A 58 11.38 39.61 9.35
C GLU A 58 11.53 38.18 8.81
N ARG A 59 11.18 37.95 7.53
CA ARG A 59 11.36 36.65 6.89
C ARG A 59 12.82 36.24 6.82
N TYR A 60 13.73 37.16 6.46
CA TYR A 60 15.16 36.91 6.39
C TYR A 60 15.73 36.48 7.74
N LYS A 61 15.38 37.20 8.82
CA LYS A 61 15.82 36.85 10.19
C LYS A 61 15.27 35.51 10.64
N TRP A 62 14.02 35.19 10.29
CA TRP A 62 13.44 33.88 10.58
C TRP A 62 14.20 32.77 9.84
N ILE A 63 14.46 32.93 8.54
CA ILE A 63 15.23 31.98 7.73
C ILE A 63 16.65 31.81 8.28
N LEU A 64 17.33 32.90 8.65
CA LEU A 64 18.66 32.88 9.24
C LEU A 64 18.73 32.09 10.56
N SER A 65 17.61 32.02 11.30
CA SER A 65 17.52 31.22 12.53
C SER A 65 17.32 29.72 12.29
N GLN A 66 17.05 29.31 11.05
CA GLN A 66 16.89 27.92 10.66
C GLN A 66 18.22 27.37 10.11
N ASP A 67 18.51 26.10 10.36
CA ASP A 67 19.71 25.42 9.84
C ASP A 67 19.42 24.58 8.58
N THR A 68 18.32 24.89 7.89
CA THR A 68 17.79 24.11 6.76
C THR A 68 17.68 24.90 5.46
N TYR A 69 17.88 26.22 5.45
CA TYR A 69 17.69 27.07 4.26
C TYR A 69 19.01 27.58 3.70
N TYR A 70 19.21 27.39 2.39
CA TYR A 70 20.39 27.85 1.67
C TYR A 70 19.95 28.60 0.41
N ILE A 71 19.65 29.89 0.56
CA ILE A 71 19.29 30.76 -0.58
C ILE A 71 20.56 31.35 -1.19
N LEU A 72 20.83 30.93 -2.42
CA LEU A 72 21.96 31.37 -3.22
C LEU A 72 21.49 32.47 -4.19
N VAL A 73 22.32 33.50 -4.35
CA VAL A 73 22.14 34.54 -5.35
C VAL A 73 23.37 34.64 -6.25
N ILE A 74 23.14 35.02 -7.51
CA ILE A 74 24.17 35.47 -8.44
C ILE A 74 24.00 36.98 -8.58
N GLU A 75 25.04 37.73 -8.25
CA GLU A 75 25.13 39.18 -8.39
C GLU A 75 25.93 39.54 -9.65
N ASP A 76 25.45 40.51 -10.42
CA ASP A 76 26.25 41.21 -11.43
C ASP A 76 27.01 42.35 -10.75
N THR A 77 28.32 42.18 -10.57
CA THR A 77 29.16 43.11 -9.81
C THR A 77 29.34 44.47 -10.49
N ASN A 78 28.99 44.59 -11.78
CA ASN A 78 29.03 45.88 -12.49
C ASN A 78 27.85 46.76 -12.10
N THR A 79 26.71 46.16 -11.74
CA THR A 79 25.47 46.87 -11.42
C THR A 79 25.10 46.77 -9.94
N GLY A 80 25.69 45.81 -9.21
CA GLY A 80 25.35 45.49 -7.82
C GLY A 80 23.98 44.83 -7.67
N LYS A 81 23.37 44.35 -8.76
CA LYS A 81 22.04 43.74 -8.74
C LYS A 81 22.08 42.23 -8.63
N VAL A 82 21.10 41.67 -7.94
CA VAL A 82 20.81 40.23 -7.96
C VAL A 82 20.15 39.90 -9.30
N VAL A 83 20.79 39.01 -10.06
CA VAL A 83 20.38 38.63 -11.42
C VAL A 83 20.00 37.15 -11.56
N GLY A 84 20.29 36.35 -10.54
CA GLY A 84 19.83 34.97 -10.44
C GLY A 84 19.70 34.55 -8.99
N THR A 85 18.78 33.63 -8.72
CA THR A 85 18.63 33.05 -7.39
C THR A 85 18.08 31.63 -7.44
N GLY A 86 18.35 30.88 -6.39
CA GLY A 86 17.76 29.58 -6.14
C GLY A 86 17.84 29.23 -4.66
N ASN A 87 16.90 28.42 -4.20
CA ASN A 87 16.77 27.99 -2.82
C ASN A 87 17.04 26.49 -2.71
N LEU A 88 17.85 26.10 -1.72
CA LEU A 88 17.92 24.71 -1.27
C LEU A 88 17.31 24.63 0.13
N LEU A 89 16.23 23.85 0.26
CA LEU A 89 15.64 23.46 1.53
C LEU A 89 16.12 22.06 1.91
N VAL A 90 16.80 21.94 3.06
CA VAL A 90 17.25 20.66 3.61
C VAL A 90 16.20 20.12 4.56
N GLU A 91 15.50 19.07 4.14
CA GLU A 91 14.51 18.38 4.97
C GLU A 91 15.16 17.28 5.80
N ARG A 92 14.92 17.33 7.12
CA ARG A 92 15.31 16.28 8.07
C ARG A 92 14.25 15.20 8.12
N LYS A 93 14.58 13.98 7.72
CA LYS A 93 13.64 12.85 7.70
C LYS A 93 13.79 12.02 8.98
N PHE A 94 12.70 11.40 9.45
CA PHE A 94 12.78 10.27 10.40
C PHE A 94 13.09 8.94 9.70
N ILE A 95 12.83 8.89 8.39
CA ILE A 95 13.11 7.74 7.53
C ILE A 95 14.54 7.82 6.97
N HIS A 96 15.03 6.72 6.37
CA HIS A 96 16.39 6.64 5.81
C HIS A 96 17.48 6.94 6.85
N SER A 97 17.32 6.38 8.06
CA SER A 97 18.29 6.51 9.16
C SER A 97 18.57 7.96 9.57
N LEU A 98 17.50 8.73 9.78
CA LEU A 98 17.58 10.17 10.06
C LEU A 98 18.20 10.99 8.91
N GLY A 99 18.02 10.52 7.68
CA GLY A 99 18.66 11.09 6.49
C GLY A 99 18.17 12.50 6.14
N LEU A 100 19.00 13.23 5.39
CA LEU A 100 18.69 14.57 4.89
C LEU A 100 18.35 14.53 3.40
N VAL A 101 17.30 15.24 2.98
CA VAL A 101 16.95 15.41 1.56
C VAL A 101 17.03 16.88 1.20
N GLY A 102 17.77 17.20 0.14
CA GLY A 102 17.77 18.53 -0.44
C GLY A 102 16.61 18.71 -1.43
N HIS A 103 15.87 19.81 -1.30
CA HIS A 103 14.85 20.24 -2.26
C HIS A 103 15.33 21.54 -2.91
N ILE A 104 15.56 21.52 -4.21
CA ILE A 104 15.95 22.72 -4.97
C ILE A 104 14.68 23.37 -5.51
N GLU A 105 14.42 24.59 -5.03
CA GLU A 105 13.24 25.38 -5.33
C GLU A 105 13.62 26.80 -5.77
N ASP A 106 12.63 27.57 -6.24
CA ASP A 106 12.74 29.01 -6.49
C ASP A 106 13.86 29.42 -7.47
N ILE A 107 14.11 28.62 -8.50
CA ILE A 107 15.16 28.90 -9.49
C ILE A 107 14.72 30.00 -10.46
N ALA A 108 15.34 31.17 -10.36
CA ALA A 108 15.07 32.31 -11.22
C ALA A 108 16.36 32.92 -11.79
N VAL A 109 16.29 33.38 -13.06
CA VAL A 109 17.33 34.19 -13.70
C VAL A 109 16.63 35.35 -14.41
N ALA A 110 17.08 36.58 -14.12
CA ALA A 110 16.56 37.79 -14.73
C ALA A 110 16.52 37.68 -16.26
N LYS A 111 15.44 38.13 -16.90
CA LYS A 111 15.16 37.88 -18.33
C LYS A 111 16.29 38.35 -19.25
N ASP A 112 16.90 39.49 -18.95
CA ASP A 112 18.04 40.08 -19.68
C ASP A 112 19.38 39.37 -19.43
N GLN A 113 19.40 38.39 -18.52
CA GLN A 113 20.59 37.64 -18.09
C GLN A 113 20.51 36.16 -18.47
N GLN A 114 19.39 35.72 -19.04
CA GLN A 114 19.20 34.35 -19.54
C GLN A 114 20.14 34.04 -20.72
N GLY A 115 20.42 32.75 -20.95
CA GLY A 115 21.37 32.30 -21.97
C GLY A 115 22.85 32.33 -21.55
N LYS A 116 23.20 33.03 -20.47
CA LYS A 116 24.58 33.09 -19.92
C LYS A 116 24.98 31.88 -19.05
N LYS A 117 24.18 30.81 -19.08
CA LYS A 117 24.32 29.59 -18.26
C LYS A 117 24.23 29.81 -16.74
N LEU A 118 23.74 30.96 -16.26
CA LEU A 118 23.61 31.25 -14.83
C LEU A 118 22.68 30.24 -14.11
N GLY A 119 21.57 29.86 -14.74
CA GLY A 119 20.66 28.84 -14.19
C GLY A 119 21.35 27.49 -13.96
N LEU A 120 22.18 27.04 -14.91
CA LEU A 120 22.98 25.82 -14.75
C LEU A 120 23.94 25.93 -13.57
N ARG A 121 24.54 27.10 -13.35
CA ARG A 121 25.45 27.34 -12.21
C ARG A 121 24.71 27.35 -10.88
N LEU A 122 23.48 27.88 -10.83
CA LEU A 122 22.63 27.79 -9.63
C LEU A 122 22.38 26.33 -9.24
N ILE A 123 21.93 25.49 -10.18
CA ILE A 123 21.67 24.07 -9.91
C ILE A 123 22.94 23.35 -9.42
N GLN A 124 24.06 23.55 -10.10
CA GLN A 124 25.33 22.91 -9.72
C GLN A 124 25.82 23.36 -8.34
N ALA A 125 25.64 24.63 -7.98
CA ALA A 125 26.01 25.13 -6.66
C ALA A 125 25.09 24.57 -5.58
N LEU A 126 23.77 24.58 -5.78
CA LEU A 126 22.81 24.09 -4.80
C LEU A 126 22.94 22.58 -4.57
N ASP A 127 23.16 21.80 -5.63
CA ASP A 127 23.39 20.35 -5.51
C ASP A 127 24.70 20.04 -4.77
N PHE A 128 25.76 20.82 -5.02
CA PHE A 128 26.99 20.73 -4.23
C PHE A 128 26.78 21.09 -2.76
N ILE A 129 25.99 22.14 -2.47
CA ILE A 129 25.65 22.50 -1.08
C ILE A 129 24.92 21.32 -0.42
N ALA A 130 23.92 20.73 -1.10
CA ALA A 130 23.15 19.60 -0.60
C ALA A 130 24.07 18.41 -0.23
N GLU A 131 25.00 18.04 -1.11
CA GLU A 131 26.00 17.01 -0.83
C GLU A 131 26.87 17.38 0.38
N LYS A 132 27.36 18.62 0.46
CA LYS A 132 28.24 19.09 1.54
C LYS A 132 27.58 19.11 2.91
N VAL A 133 26.29 19.39 2.98
CA VAL A 133 25.54 19.42 4.24
C VAL A 133 24.99 18.04 4.61
N GLY A 134 25.29 17.00 3.82
CA GLY A 134 24.99 15.61 4.15
C GLY A 134 23.68 15.08 3.59
N CYS A 135 23.10 15.73 2.57
CA CYS A 135 21.93 15.18 1.89
C CYS A 135 22.30 13.90 1.13
N TYR A 136 21.52 12.84 1.31
CA TYR A 136 21.74 11.58 0.59
C TYR A 136 21.15 11.62 -0.84
N LYS A 137 20.29 12.61 -1.11
CA LYS A 137 19.76 12.92 -2.43
C LYS A 137 19.30 14.37 -2.50
N THR A 138 19.27 14.91 -3.71
CA THR A 138 18.63 16.18 -4.06
C THR A 138 17.46 15.90 -5.00
N ILE A 139 16.33 16.56 -4.78
CA ILE A 139 15.17 16.53 -5.67
C ILE A 139 14.76 17.95 -6.04
N LEU A 140 14.07 18.08 -7.17
CA LEU A 140 13.45 19.30 -7.66
C LEU A 140 12.25 18.90 -8.49
N ASP A 141 11.24 19.75 -8.49
CA ASP A 141 10.07 19.60 -9.33
C ASP A 141 10.10 20.61 -10.48
N CYS A 142 9.59 20.20 -11.64
CA CYS A 142 9.57 21.05 -12.83
C CYS A 142 8.47 20.66 -13.81
N SER A 143 8.02 21.63 -14.61
CA SER A 143 7.15 21.37 -15.76
C SER A 143 7.88 20.56 -16.83
N GLU A 144 7.12 19.81 -17.63
CA GLU A 144 7.67 18.98 -18.72
C GLU A 144 8.54 19.80 -19.69
N ALA A 145 8.16 21.06 -19.95
CA ALA A 145 8.92 21.97 -20.81
C ALA A 145 10.36 22.23 -20.31
N ASN A 146 10.59 22.10 -19.00
CA ASN A 146 11.89 22.34 -18.37
C ASN A 146 12.69 21.05 -18.10
N GLU A 147 12.12 19.87 -18.30
CA GLU A 147 12.79 18.58 -18.04
C GLU A 147 14.14 18.50 -18.76
N GLY A 148 14.19 18.90 -20.04
CA GLY A 148 15.41 18.89 -20.85
C GLY A 148 16.54 19.78 -20.32
N PHE A 149 16.23 20.81 -19.52
CA PHE A 149 17.25 21.62 -18.84
C PHE A 149 17.82 20.87 -17.63
N TYR A 150 16.97 20.26 -16.80
CA TYR A 150 17.40 19.55 -15.59
C TYR A 150 18.13 18.23 -15.92
N LEU A 151 17.77 17.54 -17.00
CA LEU A 151 18.53 16.40 -17.53
C LEU A 151 19.99 16.80 -17.85
N LYS A 152 20.21 18.00 -18.41
CA LYS A 152 21.57 18.51 -18.69
C LYS A 152 22.33 18.89 -17.41
N CYS A 153 21.62 19.13 -16.32
CA CYS A 153 22.20 19.39 -15.00
C CYS A 153 22.59 18.09 -14.27
N GLY A 154 22.24 16.91 -14.81
CA GLY A 154 22.53 15.61 -14.21
C GLY A 154 21.37 14.98 -13.43
N PHE A 155 20.20 15.63 -13.41
CA PHE A 155 18.99 15.10 -12.80
C PHE A 155 18.31 14.09 -13.73
N ARG A 156 17.39 13.30 -13.19
CA ARG A 156 16.56 12.34 -13.92
C ARG A 156 15.14 12.36 -13.37
N ARG A 157 14.16 11.96 -14.18
CA ARG A 157 12.77 11.79 -13.74
C ARG A 157 12.69 10.80 -12.58
N ALA A 158 12.10 11.23 -11.45
CA ALA A 158 12.14 10.49 -10.19
C ALA A 158 10.84 10.54 -9.36
N GLY A 159 9.69 10.71 -10.02
CA GLY A 159 8.38 10.79 -9.37
C GLY A 159 7.39 11.66 -10.16
N LEU A 160 6.21 11.88 -9.58
CA LEU A 160 5.25 12.89 -9.98
C LEU A 160 5.00 13.81 -8.78
N GLU A 161 4.97 15.13 -9.00
CA GLU A 161 4.52 16.11 -8.02
C GLU A 161 2.99 16.30 -8.14
N MET A 162 2.31 16.51 -7.01
CA MET A 162 0.86 16.71 -6.97
C MET A 162 0.54 17.93 -6.09
N ALA A 163 -0.31 18.82 -6.58
CA ALA A 163 -0.74 20.02 -5.85
C ALA A 163 -2.21 19.94 -5.42
N HIS A 164 -2.53 20.45 -4.23
CA HIS A 164 -3.90 20.68 -3.74
C HIS A 164 -4.03 22.14 -3.29
N TYR A 165 -4.87 22.91 -3.97
CA TYR A 165 -5.07 24.33 -3.71
C TYR A 165 -6.29 24.53 -2.80
N TYR A 166 -6.13 25.28 -1.71
CA TYR A 166 -7.22 25.57 -0.76
C TYR A 166 -8.01 26.82 -1.19
N GLU A 167 -9.35 26.73 -1.18
CA GLU A 167 -10.24 27.87 -1.50
C GLU A 167 -10.04 29.04 -0.53
N GLY A 168 -9.92 30.27 -1.06
CA GLY A 168 -9.78 31.51 -0.28
C GLY A 168 -8.44 32.24 -0.43
N GLN A 169 -7.46 31.65 -1.11
CA GLN A 169 -6.24 32.35 -1.56
C GLN A 169 -6.37 32.78 -3.03
N ALA A 170 -7.38 33.59 -3.32
CA ALA A 170 -7.57 34.13 -4.67
C ALA A 170 -6.43 35.11 -5.02
N GLY A 171 -5.58 34.74 -5.98
CA GLY A 171 -4.50 35.59 -6.50
C GLY A 171 -3.11 34.94 -6.65
N LEU A 172 -2.96 33.64 -6.33
CA LEU A 172 -1.69 32.90 -6.43
C LEU A 172 -1.77 31.67 -7.37
N SER A 173 -2.85 31.50 -8.14
CA SER A 173 -2.89 30.50 -9.21
C SER A 173 -2.06 30.98 -10.38
N ASP A 174 -1.05 30.20 -10.78
CA ASP A 174 -0.39 30.36 -12.08
C ASP A 174 -1.37 29.91 -13.17
N ASP A 175 -2.35 30.76 -13.49
CA ASP A 175 -3.18 30.64 -14.69
C ASP A 175 -2.32 30.99 -15.92
N LEU A 176 -1.40 30.09 -16.27
CA LEU A 176 -0.98 29.93 -17.66
C LEU A 176 -2.00 29.01 -18.31
N GLU A 177 -2.89 29.63 -19.10
CA GLU A 177 -3.79 28.95 -20.03
C GLU A 177 -3.03 27.87 -20.81
N ILE A 178 -3.18 26.61 -20.39
CA ILE A 178 -3.05 25.49 -21.30
C ILE A 178 -4.38 25.47 -22.04
N GLU A 179 -4.36 25.88 -23.31
CA GLU A 179 -5.50 25.75 -24.21
C GLU A 179 -6.05 24.32 -24.11
N ASP A 180 -7.24 24.28 -23.53
CA ASP A 180 -8.10 23.12 -23.35
C ASP A 180 -8.38 22.55 -24.75
N THR A 181 -7.74 21.43 -25.11
CA THR A 181 -8.03 20.69 -26.36
C THR A 181 -9.32 19.89 -26.24
N ALA A 182 -10.35 20.52 -25.69
CA ALA A 182 -11.76 20.13 -25.79
C ALA A 182 -12.31 20.27 -27.23
N GLU A 183 -11.55 20.85 -28.17
CA GLU A 183 -11.96 21.00 -29.58
C GLU A 183 -11.84 19.74 -30.46
N ILE A 184 -11.30 18.62 -29.97
CA ILE A 184 -11.23 17.37 -30.76
C ILE A 184 -12.43 16.43 -30.46
N GLN A 185 -13.13 16.58 -29.34
CA GLN A 185 -14.28 15.73 -28.98
C GLN A 185 -15.64 16.21 -29.56
N ALA A 186 -15.72 17.45 -30.08
CA ALA A 186 -16.98 18.02 -30.58
C ALA A 186 -17.27 17.80 -32.09
N LYS A 187 -16.41 17.07 -32.83
CA LYS A 187 -16.60 16.80 -34.27
C LYS A 187 -17.12 15.39 -34.63
N LEU A 188 -17.58 14.61 -33.65
CA LEU A 188 -18.04 13.24 -33.90
C LEU A 188 -19.41 12.90 -33.31
N MET A 189 -20.30 13.89 -33.17
CA MET A 189 -21.73 13.65 -32.94
C MET A 189 -22.60 14.66 -33.71
N VAL A 190 -22.70 14.47 -35.03
CA VAL A 190 -23.87 14.91 -35.81
C VAL A 190 -24.24 13.76 -36.74
N GLU A 191 -25.17 12.95 -36.27
CA GLU A 191 -26.19 12.24 -37.05
C GLU A 191 -26.86 11.33 -36.04
N ILE A 192 -28.02 11.74 -35.48
CA ILE A 192 -29.31 11.03 -35.58
C ILE A 192 -30.38 12.02 -35.10
N GLY A 193 -31.22 12.50 -36.03
CA GLY A 193 -32.46 13.19 -35.71
C GLY A 193 -33.65 12.26 -35.87
N GLY A 194 -34.54 12.28 -34.87
CA GLY A 194 -35.98 12.02 -34.98
C GLY A 194 -36.45 10.57 -35.15
N ASP A 195 -37.28 10.06 -34.25
CA ASP A 195 -38.74 10.27 -34.30
C ASP A 195 -39.42 9.59 -33.09
N THR A 196 -40.48 10.23 -32.62
CA THR A 196 -41.36 9.81 -31.52
C THR A 196 -42.42 8.84 -32.01
N ARG A 197 -42.71 7.77 -31.26
CA ARG A 197 -44.11 7.35 -30.96
C ARG A 197 -44.22 6.19 -29.95
N SER A 198 -45.30 6.29 -29.19
CA SER A 198 -45.76 5.53 -28.02
C SER A 198 -46.38 4.16 -28.31
N GLY A 199 -46.33 3.26 -27.32
CA GLY A 199 -47.30 2.16 -27.12
C GLY A 199 -46.98 1.32 -25.88
N PRO A 200 -47.94 1.01 -24.98
CA PRO A 200 -47.67 0.20 -23.79
C PRO A 200 -47.82 -1.30 -24.13
N SER A 201 -46.86 -2.12 -23.71
CA SER A 201 -46.97 -3.58 -23.81
C SER A 201 -46.78 -4.24 -22.45
N THR A 202 -47.73 -5.11 -22.17
CA THR A 202 -47.99 -5.92 -20.97
C THR A 202 -46.83 -6.84 -20.59
N MET A 203 -46.49 -6.89 -19.29
CA MET A 203 -45.59 -7.89 -18.71
C MET A 203 -46.25 -9.26 -18.61
N THR A 204 -45.56 -10.29 -19.12
CA THR A 204 -45.78 -11.70 -18.77
C THR A 204 -44.52 -12.24 -18.06
N PRO A 205 -44.66 -13.14 -17.07
CA PRO A 205 -43.55 -13.56 -16.23
C PRO A 205 -42.63 -14.52 -16.97
N HIS A 206 -41.33 -14.21 -17.02
CA HIS A 206 -40.33 -15.08 -17.61
C HIS A 206 -40.05 -16.29 -16.71
N LYS A 207 -40.11 -17.46 -17.34
CA LYS A 207 -39.62 -18.76 -16.85
C LYS A 207 -38.14 -18.64 -16.48
N THR A 208 -37.78 -19.19 -15.33
CA THR A 208 -36.41 -19.45 -14.87
C THR A 208 -35.69 -20.35 -15.87
N THR A 209 -34.78 -19.76 -16.65
CA THR A 209 -33.76 -20.48 -17.42
C THR A 209 -32.55 -20.74 -16.54
N THR A 210 -32.04 -21.98 -16.57
CA THR A 210 -30.75 -22.38 -16.00
C THR A 210 -29.66 -21.41 -16.47
N PRO A 211 -28.75 -20.93 -15.60
CA PRO A 211 -27.71 -20.00 -16.03
C PRO A 211 -26.82 -20.67 -17.08
N SER A 212 -26.76 -20.08 -18.27
CA SER A 212 -25.65 -20.30 -19.19
C SER A 212 -24.39 -19.78 -18.51
N ALA A 213 -23.33 -20.59 -18.43
CA ALA A 213 -22.03 -20.13 -17.94
C ALA A 213 -21.65 -18.85 -18.68
N ARG A 214 -21.31 -17.79 -17.93
CA ARG A 214 -20.94 -16.50 -18.50
C ARG A 214 -19.60 -16.66 -19.22
N PRO A 215 -19.45 -16.16 -20.46
CA PRO A 215 -18.17 -16.23 -21.14
C PRO A 215 -17.13 -15.35 -20.42
N VAL A 216 -15.89 -15.82 -20.41
CA VAL A 216 -14.71 -15.07 -19.94
C VAL A 216 -14.60 -13.76 -20.76
N PRO A 217 -14.15 -12.64 -20.17
CA PRO A 217 -13.96 -11.40 -20.91
C PRO A 217 -13.01 -11.60 -22.10
N GLU A 218 -13.37 -11.09 -23.27
CA GLU A 218 -12.49 -11.13 -24.46
C GLU A 218 -11.25 -10.23 -24.28
N THR A 219 -11.34 -9.22 -23.41
CA THR A 219 -10.25 -8.33 -23.04
C THR A 219 -10.26 -8.06 -21.53
N TRP A 220 -9.07 -8.11 -20.93
CA TRP A 220 -8.85 -7.75 -19.52
C TRP A 220 -8.59 -6.25 -19.39
N GLN A 221 -9.13 -5.61 -18.35
CA GLN A 221 -8.98 -4.19 -18.06
C GLN A 221 -7.51 -3.78 -17.84
N MET A 222 -6.68 -4.69 -17.33
CA MET A 222 -5.24 -4.46 -17.21
C MET A 222 -4.53 -4.36 -18.58
N GLY A 223 -5.20 -4.76 -19.67
CA GLY A 223 -4.69 -4.79 -21.03
C GLY A 223 -3.83 -6.02 -21.33
N THR A 224 -3.82 -6.44 -22.59
CA THR A 224 -3.11 -7.65 -23.05
C THR A 224 -1.63 -7.64 -22.69
N ALA A 225 -0.96 -6.48 -22.83
CA ALA A 225 0.46 -6.37 -22.52
C ALA A 225 0.76 -6.62 -21.03
N ALA A 226 -0.09 -6.16 -20.10
CA ALA A 226 0.10 -6.43 -18.68
C ALA A 226 -0.31 -7.86 -18.31
N PHE A 227 -1.37 -8.38 -18.92
CA PHE A 227 -1.86 -9.75 -18.70
C PHE A 227 -0.88 -10.83 -19.19
N GLU A 228 -0.16 -10.59 -20.29
CA GLU A 228 0.84 -11.53 -20.81
C GLU A 228 2.25 -11.32 -20.18
N ARG A 229 2.42 -10.30 -19.34
CA ARG A 229 3.73 -9.95 -18.77
C ARG A 229 4.09 -10.85 -17.61
N ARG A 230 5.27 -11.46 -17.70
CA ARG A 230 5.96 -12.05 -16.53
C ARG A 230 6.76 -10.99 -15.77
N MET A 231 6.60 -10.94 -14.45
CA MET A 231 7.32 -10.01 -13.59
C MET A 231 8.77 -10.49 -13.31
N PRO A 232 9.76 -9.57 -13.24
CA PRO A 232 11.17 -9.94 -13.14
C PRO A 232 11.56 -10.74 -11.89
N HIS A 233 10.82 -10.57 -10.79
CA HIS A 233 11.12 -11.24 -9.52
C HIS A 233 11.00 -12.76 -9.58
N HIS A 234 10.39 -13.30 -10.64
CA HIS A 234 10.27 -14.74 -10.85
C HIS A 234 11.50 -15.38 -11.51
N GLU A 235 12.60 -14.64 -11.71
CA GLU A 235 13.89 -15.15 -12.22
C GLU A 235 14.83 -15.69 -11.11
N GLY A 236 14.30 -15.97 -9.91
CA GLY A 236 15.04 -16.56 -8.78
C GLY A 236 15.10 -15.65 -7.55
N ILE A 237 15.68 -16.14 -6.46
CA ILE A 237 15.66 -15.47 -5.15
C ILE A 237 16.40 -14.13 -5.18
N LYS A 238 17.45 -14.03 -6.00
CA LYS A 238 18.18 -12.77 -6.25
C LYS A 238 17.26 -11.74 -6.88
N ALA A 239 16.58 -12.09 -7.97
CA ALA A 239 15.67 -11.20 -8.66
C ALA A 239 14.49 -10.80 -7.75
N LEU A 240 13.97 -11.74 -6.96
CA LEU A 240 12.93 -11.48 -5.96
C LEU A 240 13.37 -10.44 -4.94
N TRP A 241 14.56 -10.62 -4.35
CA TRP A 241 15.11 -9.68 -3.41
C TRP A 241 15.34 -8.30 -4.04
N GLU A 242 16.06 -8.23 -5.15
CA GLU A 242 16.49 -6.97 -5.76
C GLU A 242 15.35 -6.16 -6.37
N THR A 243 14.35 -6.83 -6.98
CA THR A 243 13.31 -6.14 -7.75
C THR A 243 11.97 -5.99 -7.02
N LYS A 244 11.73 -6.78 -5.97
CA LYS A 244 10.43 -6.78 -5.27
C LYS A 244 10.52 -6.63 -3.76
N TRP A 245 11.45 -7.29 -3.08
CA TRP A 245 11.38 -7.43 -1.62
C TRP A 245 12.33 -6.53 -0.82
N SER A 246 13.51 -6.19 -1.34
CA SER A 246 14.48 -5.33 -0.65
C SER A 246 13.88 -3.95 -0.32
N PHE A 247 13.17 -3.33 -1.28
CA PHE A 247 12.54 -2.03 -1.04
C PHE A 247 11.41 -2.08 0.01
N PRO A 248 10.38 -2.94 -0.11
CA PRO A 248 9.37 -3.10 0.95
C PRO A 248 9.96 -3.45 2.32
N CYS A 249 11.00 -4.29 2.35
CA CYS A 249 11.73 -4.62 3.56
C CYS A 249 12.39 -3.38 4.19
N SER A 250 13.01 -2.51 3.39
CA SER A 250 13.59 -1.24 3.87
C SER A 250 12.57 -0.24 4.43
N LYS A 251 11.29 -0.45 4.13
CA LYS A 251 10.17 0.40 4.56
C LYS A 251 9.32 -0.25 5.65
N SER A 252 9.61 -1.48 6.05
CA SER A 252 8.79 -2.27 6.97
C SER A 252 7.32 -2.30 6.55
N VAL A 253 7.07 -2.43 5.24
CA VAL A 253 5.72 -2.60 4.67
C VAL A 253 5.55 -4.04 4.19
N TYR A 254 4.32 -4.42 3.87
CA TYR A 254 3.97 -5.79 3.48
C TYR A 254 5.00 -6.42 2.51
N PRO A 255 5.48 -7.65 2.77
CA PRO A 255 5.15 -8.53 3.92
C PRO A 255 5.98 -8.29 5.20
N PHE A 256 6.85 -7.27 5.23
CA PHE A 256 7.87 -7.03 6.25
C PHE A 256 7.45 -6.09 7.38
N HIS A 257 6.14 -5.87 7.59
CA HIS A 257 5.68 -5.10 8.75
C HIS A 257 6.21 -5.72 10.05
N ASP A 258 6.57 -4.86 11.01
CA ASP A 258 7.30 -5.18 12.25
C ASP A 258 8.79 -5.56 12.10
N GLY A 259 9.26 -5.90 10.90
CA GLY A 259 10.64 -6.30 10.65
C GLY A 259 11.58 -5.13 10.34
N LEU A 260 12.90 -5.35 10.47
CA LEU A 260 13.93 -4.42 10.01
C LEU A 260 14.74 -5.02 8.87
N TYR A 261 15.20 -4.19 7.94
CA TYR A 261 16.02 -4.62 6.81
C TYR A 261 17.24 -5.48 7.20
N ALA A 262 17.91 -5.12 8.29
CA ALA A 262 19.07 -5.85 8.81
C ALA A 262 18.74 -7.28 9.28
N ASP A 263 17.48 -7.60 9.57
CA ASP A 263 17.04 -8.95 9.93
C ASP A 263 16.99 -9.87 8.70
N PHE A 264 16.84 -9.30 7.50
CA PHE A 264 16.59 -10.07 6.27
C PHE A 264 17.77 -10.07 5.31
N GLU A 265 18.48 -8.96 5.18
CA GLU A 265 19.57 -8.84 4.21
C GLU A 265 20.60 -9.98 4.31
N PRO A 266 21.09 -10.40 5.50
CA PRO A 266 22.02 -11.52 5.61
C PRO A 266 21.41 -12.86 5.18
N ILE A 267 20.12 -13.08 5.46
CA ILE A 267 19.40 -14.30 5.07
C ILE A 267 19.31 -14.39 3.55
N PHE A 268 18.87 -13.31 2.89
CA PHE A 268 18.78 -13.27 1.43
C PHE A 268 20.16 -13.36 0.76
N ALA A 269 21.19 -12.72 1.31
CA ALA A 269 22.56 -12.88 0.82
C ALA A 269 23.02 -14.35 0.87
N SER A 270 22.69 -15.06 1.96
CA SER A 270 22.98 -16.50 2.11
C SER A 270 22.21 -17.35 1.10
N LEU A 271 20.89 -17.14 0.96
CA LEU A 271 20.05 -17.84 -0.01
C LEU A 271 20.57 -17.65 -1.45
N ILE A 272 20.93 -16.41 -1.81
CA ILE A 272 21.50 -16.06 -3.12
C ILE A 272 22.83 -16.79 -3.33
N SER A 273 23.74 -16.74 -2.36
CA SER A 273 25.04 -17.41 -2.46
C SER A 273 24.93 -18.94 -2.54
N ALA A 274 23.88 -19.53 -1.94
CA ALA A 274 23.64 -20.96 -1.94
C ALA A 274 22.78 -21.44 -3.14
N GLY A 275 22.26 -20.53 -3.97
CA GLY A 275 21.40 -20.87 -5.11
C GLY A 275 20.03 -21.45 -4.70
N VAL A 276 19.48 -21.02 -3.56
CA VAL A 276 18.18 -21.47 -3.06
C VAL A 276 17.06 -20.60 -3.66
N ASP A 277 16.63 -20.95 -4.86
CA ASP A 277 15.64 -20.18 -5.63
C ASP A 277 14.17 -20.61 -5.40
N ASP A 278 13.96 -21.81 -4.85
CA ASP A 278 12.63 -22.35 -4.64
C ASP A 278 12.10 -22.05 -3.24
N GLY A 279 11.13 -21.15 -3.14
CA GLY A 279 10.42 -20.84 -1.90
C GLY A 279 9.72 -22.05 -1.28
N TYR A 280 9.37 -23.09 -2.05
CA TYR A 280 8.77 -24.32 -1.51
C TYR A 280 9.79 -25.26 -0.86
N SER A 281 11.08 -25.05 -1.09
CA SER A 281 12.14 -25.91 -0.57
C SER A 281 12.28 -25.80 0.96
N THR A 282 12.74 -26.89 1.58
CA THR A 282 13.12 -26.90 2.99
C THR A 282 14.24 -25.91 3.28
N ALA A 283 15.25 -25.84 2.41
CA ALA A 283 16.40 -24.96 2.55
C ALA A 283 16.01 -23.48 2.63
N TYR A 284 14.99 -23.06 1.86
CA TYR A 284 14.47 -21.69 1.95
C TYR A 284 13.99 -21.39 3.37
N THR A 285 13.11 -22.22 3.93
CA THR A 285 12.53 -21.98 5.25
C THR A 285 13.56 -22.06 6.37
N GLU A 286 14.49 -23.01 6.32
CA GLU A 286 15.51 -23.20 7.37
C GLU A 286 16.47 -22.01 7.49
N ALA A 287 16.73 -21.29 6.39
CA ALA A 287 17.62 -20.12 6.38
C ALA A 287 17.19 -19.00 7.34
N PHE A 288 15.92 -18.96 7.74
CA PHE A 288 15.36 -17.91 8.61
C PHE A 288 15.42 -18.25 10.10
N PHE A 289 15.61 -19.51 10.49
CA PHE A 289 15.45 -19.93 11.88
C PHE A 289 16.50 -19.37 12.83
N ALA A 290 17.76 -19.24 12.39
CA ALA A 290 18.83 -18.71 13.23
C ALA A 290 18.54 -17.27 13.66
N THR A 291 18.23 -16.40 12.69
CA THR A 291 17.90 -14.99 12.96
C THR A 291 16.65 -14.83 13.82
N ALA A 292 15.61 -15.63 13.57
CA ALA A 292 14.41 -15.61 14.42
C ALA A 292 14.72 -15.97 15.88
N ALA A 293 15.55 -17.01 16.10
CA ALA A 293 15.94 -17.44 17.45
C ALA A 293 16.84 -16.41 18.16
N GLU A 294 17.75 -15.75 17.43
CA GLU A 294 18.58 -14.67 17.98
C GLU A 294 17.73 -13.48 18.42
N LEU A 295 16.75 -13.08 17.60
CA LEU A 295 15.80 -12.01 17.94
C LEU A 295 14.92 -12.38 19.14
N GLU A 296 14.42 -13.61 19.19
CA GLU A 296 13.66 -14.12 20.34
C GLU A 296 14.50 -14.08 21.62
N GLN A 297 15.75 -14.57 21.57
CA GLN A 297 16.66 -14.55 22.72
C GLN A 297 16.98 -13.12 23.18
N ALA A 298 17.14 -12.19 22.24
CA ALA A 298 17.31 -10.77 22.57
C ALA A 298 16.03 -10.20 23.24
N GLY A 299 14.85 -10.59 22.76
CA GLY A 299 13.57 -10.24 23.39
C GLY A 299 13.45 -10.79 24.81
N ASP A 300 13.85 -12.04 25.04
CA ASP A 300 13.87 -12.68 26.36
C ASP A 300 14.79 -11.92 27.32
N ASN A 301 15.96 -11.48 26.85
CA ASN A 301 16.90 -10.67 27.64
C ASN A 301 16.32 -9.29 28.00
N ALA A 302 15.67 -8.61 27.05
CA ALA A 302 15.01 -7.33 27.30
C ALA A 302 13.84 -7.48 28.30
N ALA A 303 13.06 -8.56 28.19
CA ALA A 303 11.98 -8.87 29.12
C ALA A 303 12.52 -9.14 30.54
N ALA A 304 13.64 -9.87 30.68
CA ALA A 304 14.31 -10.10 31.95
C ALA A 304 14.85 -8.80 32.58
N ALA A 305 15.23 -7.82 31.75
CA ALA A 305 15.60 -6.47 32.18
C ALA A 305 14.40 -5.55 32.45
N ALA A 306 13.17 -6.08 32.40
CA ALA A 306 11.90 -5.36 32.56
C ALA A 306 11.63 -4.26 31.50
N ASP A 307 12.31 -4.30 30.35
CA ASP A 307 12.02 -3.43 29.20
C ASP A 307 10.98 -4.09 28.28
N LYS A 308 9.70 -3.94 28.65
CA LYS A 308 8.56 -4.53 27.93
C LYS A 308 8.47 -4.04 26.47
N ALA A 309 8.77 -2.76 26.24
CA ALA A 309 8.64 -2.17 24.91
C ALA A 309 9.71 -2.74 23.95
N ALA A 310 10.97 -2.78 24.39
CA ALA A 310 12.04 -3.38 23.60
C ALA A 310 11.83 -4.88 23.38
N ALA A 311 11.40 -5.61 24.42
CA ALA A 311 11.09 -7.04 24.31
C ALA A 311 10.00 -7.29 23.27
N SER A 312 8.87 -6.56 23.36
CA SER A 312 7.78 -6.67 22.38
C SER A 312 8.25 -6.39 20.96
N ALA A 313 9.05 -5.34 20.75
CA ALA A 313 9.57 -5.01 19.41
C ALA A 313 10.46 -6.12 18.84
N LEU A 314 11.31 -6.75 19.67
CA LEU A 314 12.18 -7.84 19.25
C LEU A 314 11.39 -9.12 18.92
N TYR A 315 10.38 -9.47 19.73
CA TYR A 315 9.51 -10.60 19.44
C TYR A 315 8.70 -10.41 18.16
N LEU A 316 8.21 -9.20 17.89
CA LEU A 316 7.51 -8.89 16.65
C LEU A 316 8.43 -9.00 15.43
N ARG A 317 9.70 -8.58 15.54
CA ARG A 317 10.71 -8.80 14.49
C ARG A 317 10.96 -10.29 14.25
N ALA A 318 11.11 -11.10 15.31
CA ALA A 318 11.24 -12.55 15.19
C ALA A 318 10.01 -13.19 14.51
N ALA A 319 8.80 -12.77 14.89
CA ALA A 319 7.57 -13.22 14.24
C ALA A 319 7.52 -12.84 12.75
N CYS A 320 8.00 -11.65 12.38
CA CYS A 320 8.10 -11.20 10.99
C CYS A 320 9.13 -12.04 10.20
N VAL A 321 10.28 -12.38 10.77
CA VAL A 321 11.26 -13.29 10.14
C VAL A 321 10.62 -14.66 9.84
N LEU A 322 9.89 -15.22 10.82
CA LEU A 322 9.20 -16.50 10.66
C LEU A 322 8.03 -16.44 9.66
N ARG A 323 7.36 -15.28 9.54
CA ARG A 323 6.36 -15.02 8.49
C ARG A 323 6.94 -15.16 7.09
N ILE A 324 8.12 -14.60 6.85
CA ILE A 324 8.79 -14.72 5.55
C ILE A 324 9.23 -16.17 5.32
N ALA A 325 9.74 -16.85 6.35
CA ALA A 325 10.20 -18.25 6.27
C ALA A 325 9.13 -19.23 5.76
N ARG A 326 7.85 -18.95 6.02
CA ARG A 326 6.72 -19.84 5.67
C ARG A 326 6.05 -19.52 4.34
N PHE A 327 6.53 -18.52 3.59
CA PHE A 327 6.14 -18.40 2.18
C PHE A 327 6.52 -19.68 1.42
N PRO A 328 5.79 -20.03 0.35
CA PRO A 328 4.67 -19.28 -0.21
C PRO A 328 3.33 -19.60 0.45
N TYR A 329 3.23 -20.71 1.19
CA TYR A 329 1.93 -21.18 1.69
C TYR A 329 2.09 -22.25 2.77
N ILE A 330 1.14 -22.30 3.70
CA ILE A 330 0.95 -23.43 4.62
C ILE A 330 -0.53 -23.75 4.77
N GLY A 331 -0.80 -25.04 4.98
CA GLY A 331 -2.09 -25.53 5.40
C GLY A 331 -1.90 -26.79 6.24
N SER A 332 -2.88 -27.11 7.08
CA SER A 332 -2.89 -28.33 7.88
C SER A 332 -3.99 -29.30 7.51
N PHE A 333 -4.85 -28.96 6.55
CA PHE A 333 -6.01 -29.77 6.19
C PHE A 333 -5.79 -30.50 4.85
N PRO A 334 -6.08 -31.82 4.76
CA PRO A 334 -6.38 -32.71 5.89
C PRO A 334 -5.12 -33.00 6.74
N THR A 335 -3.93 -32.76 6.18
CA THR A 335 -2.63 -32.92 6.82
C THR A 335 -1.76 -31.69 6.59
N VAL A 336 -0.74 -31.51 7.43
CA VAL A 336 0.29 -30.48 7.25
C VAL A 336 0.94 -30.58 5.87
N THR A 337 0.91 -29.49 5.11
CA THR A 337 1.41 -29.44 3.73
C THR A 337 2.93 -29.47 3.65
N CYS A 338 3.61 -28.89 4.65
CA CYS A 338 5.07 -28.86 4.72
C CYS A 338 5.53 -28.80 6.20
N PRO A 339 6.14 -29.86 6.74
CA PRO A 339 6.51 -29.92 8.17
C PRO A 339 7.45 -28.80 8.64
N VAL A 340 8.41 -28.37 7.80
CA VAL A 340 9.36 -27.31 8.19
C VAL A 340 8.71 -25.92 8.21
N LYS A 341 7.82 -25.63 7.25
CA LYS A 341 7.02 -24.39 7.27
C LYS A 341 6.02 -24.39 8.42
N TRP A 342 5.48 -25.56 8.77
CA TRP A 342 4.64 -25.72 9.96
C TRP A 342 5.40 -25.47 11.25
N ARG A 343 6.65 -25.91 11.35
CA ARG A 343 7.53 -25.53 12.46
C ARG A 343 7.72 -24.01 12.52
N ALA A 344 7.93 -23.34 11.39
CA ALA A 344 8.02 -21.88 11.35
C ALA A 344 6.73 -21.21 11.85
N TRP A 345 5.57 -21.75 11.49
CA TRP A 345 4.26 -21.29 11.97
C TRP A 345 4.09 -21.43 13.48
N GLU A 346 4.41 -22.59 14.06
CA GLU A 346 4.29 -22.80 15.50
C GLU A 346 5.25 -21.91 16.29
N LEU A 347 6.49 -21.74 15.81
CA LEU A 347 7.45 -20.79 16.38
C LEU A 347 6.93 -19.35 16.27
N GLN A 348 6.32 -18.99 15.14
CA GLN A 348 5.78 -17.65 14.91
C GLN A 348 4.67 -17.34 15.91
N LYS A 349 3.70 -18.26 16.09
CA LYS A 349 2.65 -18.10 17.09
C LYS A 349 3.23 -17.94 18.49
N ALA A 350 4.17 -18.80 18.88
CA ALA A 350 4.77 -18.77 20.21
C ALA A 350 5.47 -17.44 20.51
N VAL A 351 6.35 -16.97 19.61
CA VAL A 351 7.09 -15.71 19.82
C VAL A 351 6.17 -14.49 19.71
N TYR A 352 5.18 -14.52 18.81
CA TYR A 352 4.19 -13.46 18.71
C TYR A 352 3.38 -13.31 20.00
N MET A 353 2.99 -14.43 20.64
CA MET A 353 2.26 -14.40 21.91
C MET A 353 3.12 -13.87 23.08
N LYS A 354 4.46 -14.01 23.04
CA LYS A 354 5.34 -13.33 24.01
C LYS A 354 5.22 -11.80 23.90
N ALA A 355 5.15 -11.28 22.68
CA ALA A 355 4.92 -9.85 22.44
C ALA A 355 3.49 -9.47 22.86
N ALA A 356 2.52 -10.15 22.27
CA ALA A 356 1.12 -9.78 22.35
C ALA A 356 0.50 -9.95 23.75
N GLY A 357 1.03 -10.87 24.56
CA GLY A 357 0.62 -11.03 25.95
C GLY A 357 1.11 -9.91 26.89
N SER A 358 2.06 -9.09 26.44
CA SER A 358 2.64 -7.99 27.23
C SER A 358 1.98 -6.63 27.01
N TRP A 359 1.12 -6.51 25.99
CA TRP A 359 0.44 -5.27 25.62
C TRP A 359 -0.66 -4.88 26.61
N ASP A 360 -1.02 -3.59 26.61
CA ASP A 360 -2.12 -3.05 27.44
C ASP A 360 -3.47 -3.73 27.14
N VAL A 361 -3.71 -4.02 25.86
CA VAL A 361 -4.82 -4.87 25.40
C VAL A 361 -4.24 -6.14 24.81
N PRO A 362 -4.05 -7.19 25.63
CA PRO A 362 -3.35 -8.39 25.19
C PRO A 362 -4.18 -9.18 24.17
N ILE A 363 -3.51 -9.96 23.33
CA ILE A 363 -4.18 -10.97 22.50
C ILE A 363 -4.56 -12.16 23.35
N SER A 364 -5.79 -12.64 23.16
CA SER A 364 -6.24 -13.94 23.63
C SER A 364 -6.39 -14.88 22.43
N GLU A 365 -5.72 -16.02 22.46
CA GLU A 365 -6.05 -17.13 21.57
C GLU A 365 -7.28 -17.86 22.14
N VAL A 366 -8.32 -18.01 21.31
CA VAL A 366 -9.58 -18.65 21.67
C VAL A 366 -9.84 -19.81 20.71
N GLU A 367 -10.17 -20.95 21.30
CA GLU A 367 -10.65 -22.14 20.59
C GLU A 367 -12.18 -22.08 20.50
N ILE A 368 -12.69 -21.52 19.40
CA ILE A 368 -14.14 -21.38 19.18
C ILE A 368 -14.72 -22.76 18.82
N PRO A 369 -15.72 -23.28 19.55
CA PRO A 369 -16.33 -24.56 19.21
C PRO A 369 -16.98 -24.53 17.82
N HIS A 370 -16.59 -25.45 16.94
CA HIS A 370 -17.16 -25.58 15.59
C HIS A 370 -18.51 -26.34 15.66
N VAL A 371 -19.54 -25.68 16.20
CA VAL A 371 -20.85 -26.28 16.52
C VAL A 371 -21.72 -26.60 15.30
N ARG A 372 -21.36 -26.10 14.12
CA ARG A 372 -22.01 -26.40 12.84
C ARG A 372 -21.15 -27.21 11.88
N ARG A 373 -20.04 -27.78 12.35
CA ARG A 373 -19.09 -28.54 11.52
C ARG A 373 -19.78 -29.66 10.72
N GLY A 374 -19.32 -29.86 9.50
CA GLY A 374 -19.62 -31.03 8.68
C GLY A 374 -18.84 -32.26 9.14
N GLU A 375 -18.98 -33.36 8.42
CA GLU A 375 -18.34 -34.64 8.79
C GLU A 375 -16.81 -34.58 8.74
N THR A 376 -16.26 -33.83 7.78
CA THR A 376 -14.81 -33.71 7.56
C THR A 376 -14.18 -32.54 8.32
N ASP A 377 -14.98 -31.54 8.70
CA ASP A 377 -14.53 -30.37 9.44
C ASP A 377 -14.04 -30.73 10.85
N ARG A 378 -12.99 -30.06 11.35
CA ARG A 378 -12.46 -30.28 12.71
C ARG A 378 -13.32 -29.57 13.77
N ALA A 379 -13.12 -29.96 15.03
CA ALA A 379 -14.02 -29.58 16.13
C ALA A 379 -13.87 -28.15 16.67
N SER A 380 -12.75 -27.47 16.41
CA SER A 380 -12.43 -26.17 16.99
C SER A 380 -11.85 -25.21 15.96
N ILE A 381 -12.19 -23.92 16.08
CA ILE A 381 -11.76 -22.83 15.21
C ILE A 381 -10.85 -21.91 16.04
N PRO A 382 -9.53 -21.94 15.82
CA PRO A 382 -8.61 -21.04 16.50
C PRO A 382 -8.78 -19.60 16.01
N ALA A 383 -8.89 -18.65 16.95
CA ALA A 383 -9.05 -17.23 16.69
C ALA A 383 -8.16 -16.38 17.61
N TYR A 384 -7.65 -15.27 17.11
CA TYR A 384 -7.00 -14.25 17.93
C TYR A 384 -7.98 -13.13 18.21
N VAL A 385 -8.18 -12.83 19.49
CA VAL A 385 -9.19 -11.90 19.96
C VAL A 385 -8.54 -10.80 20.79
N ARG A 386 -8.85 -9.54 20.47
CA ARG A 386 -8.55 -8.37 21.30
C ARG A 386 -9.82 -7.58 21.52
N VAL A 387 -10.11 -7.23 22.77
CA VAL A 387 -11.31 -6.48 23.15
C VAL A 387 -10.87 -5.23 23.91
N PRO A 388 -11.33 -4.03 23.54
CA PRO A 388 -11.06 -2.81 24.29
C PRO A 388 -11.43 -2.95 25.78
N PRO A 389 -10.64 -2.38 26.71
CA PRO A 389 -10.91 -2.51 28.15
C PRO A 389 -12.27 -1.91 28.55
N ALA A 390 -12.91 -2.52 29.54
CA ALA A 390 -14.12 -2.01 30.22
C ALA A 390 -15.35 -1.73 29.32
N GLN A 391 -15.39 -2.23 28.08
CA GLN A 391 -16.58 -2.15 27.23
C GLN A 391 -17.44 -3.42 27.34
N THR A 392 -18.73 -3.22 27.60
CA THR A 392 -19.77 -4.23 27.36
C THR A 392 -20.48 -3.85 26.07
N LYS A 393 -20.90 -4.84 25.26
CA LYS A 393 -21.48 -4.60 23.92
C LYS A 393 -20.52 -3.82 23.00
N CYS A 394 -19.30 -4.32 22.86
CA CYS A 394 -18.30 -3.79 21.94
C CYS A 394 -18.61 -4.21 20.49
N PRO A 395 -18.62 -3.28 19.52
CA PRO A 395 -18.64 -3.63 18.08
C PRO A 395 -17.49 -4.56 17.72
N VAL A 396 -17.68 -5.41 16.71
CA VAL A 396 -16.69 -6.44 16.35
C VAL A 396 -16.32 -6.32 14.88
N VAL A 397 -15.02 -6.41 14.60
CA VAL A 397 -14.51 -6.66 13.25
C VAL A 397 -13.97 -8.09 13.19
N LEU A 398 -14.63 -8.93 12.39
CA LEU A 398 -14.11 -10.22 11.95
C LEU A 398 -13.12 -10.00 10.80
N LEU A 399 -11.84 -10.27 11.03
CA LEU A 399 -10.80 -10.17 10.01
C LEU A 399 -10.53 -11.55 9.41
N PHE A 400 -10.89 -11.74 8.14
CA PHE A 400 -10.58 -12.95 7.39
C PHE A 400 -9.22 -12.78 6.72
N THR A 401 -8.31 -13.69 7.07
CA THR A 401 -6.93 -13.71 6.60
C THR A 401 -6.80 -14.02 5.10
N GLY A 402 -5.59 -13.87 4.57
CA GLY A 402 -5.27 -14.09 3.16
C GLY A 402 -4.68 -15.47 2.89
N LEU A 403 -4.05 -15.62 1.72
CA LEU A 403 -3.35 -16.85 1.34
C LEU A 403 -2.12 -17.11 2.22
N ASP A 404 -1.43 -16.04 2.60
CA ASP A 404 -0.10 -16.07 3.23
C ASP A 404 0.03 -15.13 4.45
N GLY A 405 -0.87 -14.16 4.65
CA GLY A 405 -0.97 -13.38 5.89
C GLY A 405 -1.99 -13.98 6.84
N TYR A 406 -1.60 -14.30 8.07
CA TYR A 406 -2.34 -15.09 9.07
C TYR A 406 -2.56 -14.31 10.39
N ARG A 407 -3.16 -14.95 11.40
CA ARG A 407 -3.48 -14.34 12.71
C ARG A 407 -2.34 -13.51 13.33
N PRO A 408 -1.07 -13.96 13.39
CA PRO A 408 0.05 -13.19 13.96
C PRO A 408 0.52 -11.98 13.11
N ASP A 409 -0.08 -11.73 11.95
CA ASP A 409 0.39 -10.75 10.96
C ASP A 409 -0.50 -9.52 10.86
N ASN A 410 -1.34 -9.31 11.87
CA ASN A 410 -2.39 -8.30 11.83
C ASN A 410 -2.34 -7.33 13.02
N THR A 411 -1.15 -7.14 13.63
CA THR A 411 -0.94 -6.24 14.78
C THR A 411 -1.49 -4.84 14.52
N GLY A 412 -0.95 -4.15 13.51
CA GLY A 412 -1.36 -2.78 13.21
C GLY A 412 -2.84 -2.66 12.83
N ARG A 413 -3.41 -3.68 12.16
CA ARG A 413 -4.84 -3.68 11.83
C ARG A 413 -5.72 -3.84 13.07
N CYS A 414 -5.31 -4.71 14.00
CA CYS A 414 -5.99 -4.87 15.27
C CYS A 414 -5.89 -3.58 16.11
N ASP A 415 -4.75 -2.90 16.13
CA ASP A 415 -4.59 -1.62 16.84
C ASP A 415 -5.53 -0.54 16.29
N GLU A 416 -5.68 -0.46 14.96
CA GLU A 416 -6.63 0.46 14.32
C GLU A 416 -8.10 0.18 14.69
N PHE A 417 -8.47 -1.09 14.86
CA PHE A 417 -9.82 -1.45 15.35
C PHE A 417 -10.00 -1.07 16.82
N LEU A 418 -9.01 -1.37 17.67
CA LEU A 418 -9.05 -1.06 19.09
C LEU A 418 -9.09 0.45 19.35
N ALA A 419 -8.35 1.24 18.57
CA ALA A 419 -8.36 2.70 18.65
C ALA A 419 -9.75 3.31 18.37
N ARG A 420 -10.59 2.59 17.62
CA ARG A 420 -12.00 2.96 17.34
C ARG A 420 -12.99 2.39 18.34
N GLY A 421 -12.49 1.68 19.36
CA GLY A 421 -13.32 1.00 20.34
C GLY A 421 -14.02 -0.24 19.79
N TRP A 422 -13.42 -0.92 18.79
CA TRP A 422 -13.95 -2.15 18.22
C TRP A 422 -13.07 -3.34 18.63
N ALA A 423 -13.72 -4.47 18.92
CA ALA A 423 -13.02 -5.73 19.13
C ALA A 423 -12.49 -6.28 17.80
N ALA A 424 -11.27 -6.80 17.83
CA ALA A 424 -10.65 -7.49 16.70
C ALA A 424 -10.76 -9.00 16.91
N VAL A 425 -11.31 -9.71 15.93
CA VAL A 425 -11.35 -11.18 15.90
C VAL A 425 -10.74 -11.63 14.58
N VAL A 426 -9.53 -12.18 14.62
CA VAL A 426 -8.79 -12.63 13.44
C VAL A 426 -8.93 -14.14 13.30
N VAL A 427 -9.39 -14.60 12.15
CA VAL A 427 -9.67 -16.01 11.86
C VAL A 427 -9.11 -16.42 10.52
N GLU A 428 -8.65 -17.67 10.47
CA GLU A 428 -8.14 -18.27 9.23
C GLU A 428 -9.27 -18.69 8.30
N ILE A 429 -9.00 -18.62 7.00
CA ILE A 429 -9.93 -19.02 5.95
C ILE A 429 -9.72 -20.48 5.54
N PRO A 430 -10.74 -21.16 4.98
CA PRO A 430 -10.60 -22.55 4.56
C PRO A 430 -9.41 -22.77 3.64
N GLY A 431 -8.61 -23.78 4.00
CA GLY A 431 -7.35 -24.17 3.35
C GLY A 431 -6.10 -23.63 4.04
N THR A 432 -6.15 -22.46 4.69
CA THR A 432 -4.94 -21.81 5.21
C THR A 432 -4.63 -22.20 6.65
N ALA A 433 -3.33 -22.28 6.98
CA ALA A 433 -2.83 -22.50 8.32
C ALA A 433 -3.57 -23.64 9.09
N ASP A 434 -4.11 -23.36 10.27
CA ASP A 434 -4.87 -24.29 11.11
C ASP A 434 -6.39 -24.11 11.00
N CYS A 435 -6.90 -23.53 9.90
CA CYS A 435 -8.34 -23.48 9.65
C CYS A 435 -8.96 -24.90 9.67
N PRO A 436 -10.05 -25.13 10.43
CA PRO A 436 -10.61 -26.47 10.61
C PRO A 436 -11.55 -26.92 9.51
N ALA A 437 -12.02 -25.99 8.67
CA ALA A 437 -12.99 -26.25 7.62
C ALA A 437 -12.36 -26.96 6.42
N ASP A 438 -13.06 -27.94 5.87
CA ASP A 438 -12.61 -28.71 4.71
C ASP A 438 -12.54 -27.81 3.46
N PRO A 439 -11.34 -27.54 2.91
CA PRO A 439 -11.18 -26.66 1.76
C PRO A 439 -11.75 -27.24 0.46
N ALA A 440 -11.96 -28.55 0.38
CA ALA A 440 -12.51 -29.19 -0.81
C ALA A 440 -14.04 -29.08 -0.90
N ASP A 441 -14.71 -28.86 0.25
CA ASP A 441 -16.16 -28.70 0.32
C ASP A 441 -16.54 -27.20 0.16
N PRO A 442 -17.19 -26.81 -0.96
CA PRO A 442 -17.59 -25.43 -1.18
C PRO A 442 -18.65 -24.92 -0.19
N ALA A 443 -19.27 -25.78 0.64
CA ALA A 443 -20.20 -25.37 1.69
C ALA A 443 -19.57 -25.27 3.09
N SER A 444 -18.34 -25.75 3.29
CA SER A 444 -17.63 -25.65 4.58
C SER A 444 -17.44 -24.22 5.11
N PRO A 445 -17.24 -23.18 4.28
CA PRO A 445 -17.06 -21.84 4.81
C PRO A 445 -18.32 -21.33 5.51
N ASP A 446 -19.52 -21.71 5.03
CA ASP A 446 -20.76 -21.25 5.66
C ASP A 446 -20.92 -21.86 7.05
N ARG A 447 -20.62 -23.15 7.21
CA ARG A 447 -20.64 -23.83 8.51
C ARG A 447 -19.62 -23.25 9.49
N LEU A 448 -18.44 -22.89 8.97
CA LEU A 448 -17.38 -22.25 9.74
C LEU A 448 -17.90 -20.93 10.32
N TRP A 449 -18.46 -20.07 9.48
CA TRP A 449 -18.97 -18.76 9.90
C TRP A 449 -20.20 -18.86 10.78
N ASP A 450 -21.13 -19.78 10.54
CA ASP A 450 -22.25 -20.04 11.45
C ASP A 450 -21.77 -20.34 12.88
N SER A 451 -20.66 -21.08 13.02
CA SER A 451 -20.10 -21.42 14.33
C SER A 451 -19.43 -20.20 14.99
N VAL A 452 -18.73 -19.38 14.22
CA VAL A 452 -18.14 -18.11 14.70
C VAL A 452 -19.24 -17.15 15.16
N PHE A 453 -20.31 -16.98 14.37
CA PHE A 453 -21.43 -16.10 14.75
C PHE A 453 -22.19 -16.64 15.97
N ALA A 454 -22.39 -17.95 16.09
CA ALA A 454 -22.98 -18.55 17.28
C ALA A 454 -22.15 -18.27 18.54
N TRP A 455 -20.82 -18.29 18.43
CA TRP A 455 -19.92 -17.93 19.51
C TRP A 455 -19.98 -16.44 19.86
N LEU A 456 -19.95 -15.54 18.86
CA LEU A 456 -20.13 -14.10 19.08
C LEU A 456 -21.46 -13.79 19.79
N GLN A 457 -22.53 -14.48 19.42
CA GLN A 457 -23.85 -14.33 20.02
C GLN A 457 -23.92 -14.77 21.49
N ALA A 458 -23.14 -15.79 21.86
CA ALA A 458 -23.09 -16.32 23.21
C ALA A 458 -22.24 -15.46 24.16
N ASP A 459 -21.33 -14.64 23.64
CA ASP A 459 -20.43 -13.81 24.44
C ASP A 459 -21.00 -12.41 24.69
N ALA A 460 -21.34 -12.12 25.96
CA ALA A 460 -21.96 -10.86 26.36
C ALA A 460 -21.10 -9.61 26.12
N ARG A 461 -19.78 -9.78 25.88
CA ARG A 461 -18.87 -8.66 25.58
C ARG A 461 -19.18 -8.01 24.24
N PHE A 462 -19.73 -8.75 23.28
CA PHE A 462 -19.91 -8.27 21.90
C PHE A 462 -21.30 -7.66 21.64
N ASP A 463 -21.33 -6.60 20.85
CA ASP A 463 -22.54 -6.07 20.22
C ASP A 463 -22.79 -6.80 18.90
N THR A 464 -23.65 -7.81 18.97
CA THR A 464 -23.97 -8.69 17.84
C THR A 464 -24.75 -8.01 16.73
N ARG A 465 -25.19 -6.76 16.92
CA ARG A 465 -25.80 -5.95 15.86
C ARG A 465 -24.75 -5.17 15.06
N ARG A 466 -23.57 -4.95 15.64
CA ARG A 466 -22.45 -4.21 15.06
C ARG A 466 -21.27 -5.14 14.82
N VAL A 467 -21.50 -6.14 13.98
CA VAL A 467 -20.45 -7.04 13.51
C VAL A 467 -20.16 -6.70 12.06
N MET A 468 -18.91 -6.37 11.76
CA MET A 468 -18.42 -6.22 10.40
C MET A 468 -17.44 -7.32 10.05
N CYS A 469 -17.28 -7.60 8.76
CA CYS A 469 -16.25 -8.49 8.25
C CYS A 469 -15.32 -7.73 7.30
N TRP A 470 -14.01 -7.94 7.42
CA TRP A 470 -13.03 -7.50 6.43
C TRP A 470 -12.23 -8.70 5.94
N GLY A 471 -12.36 -9.03 4.66
CA GLY A 471 -11.56 -10.05 4.00
C GLY A 471 -10.38 -9.47 3.24
N LEU A 472 -9.18 -10.00 3.50
CA LEU A 472 -7.92 -9.59 2.88
C LEU A 472 -7.49 -10.60 1.82
N SER A 473 -7.25 -10.15 0.58
CA SER A 473 -6.77 -11.01 -0.53
C SER A 473 -7.71 -12.21 -0.74
N SER A 474 -7.20 -13.44 -0.63
CA SER A 474 -8.01 -14.67 -0.64
C SER A 474 -9.17 -14.66 0.38
N GLY A 475 -9.04 -13.91 1.49
CA GLY A 475 -10.12 -13.67 2.44
C GLY A 475 -11.27 -12.85 1.86
N GLY A 476 -11.01 -12.03 0.85
CA GLY A 476 -12.01 -11.27 0.09
C GLY A 476 -13.06 -12.17 -0.56
N TYR A 477 -12.69 -13.34 -1.10
CA TYR A 477 -13.64 -14.34 -1.60
C TYR A 477 -14.64 -14.76 -0.51
N TYR A 478 -14.13 -15.11 0.67
CA TYR A 478 -14.97 -15.56 1.78
C TYR A 478 -15.78 -14.42 2.40
N ALA A 479 -15.26 -13.19 2.37
CA ALA A 479 -16.00 -12.00 2.76
C ALA A 479 -17.19 -11.73 1.82
N VAL A 480 -16.98 -11.78 0.50
CA VAL A 480 -18.09 -11.69 -0.47
C VAL A 480 -19.12 -12.77 -0.20
N ARG A 481 -18.69 -14.03 -0.01
CA ARG A 481 -19.59 -15.13 0.31
C ARG A 481 -20.40 -14.85 1.58
N ALA A 482 -19.73 -14.51 2.69
CA ALA A 482 -20.38 -14.21 3.96
C ALA A 482 -21.34 -13.02 3.86
N ALA A 483 -21.04 -12.01 3.04
CA ALA A 483 -21.93 -10.89 2.80
C ALA A 483 -23.29 -11.32 2.22
N HIS A 484 -23.34 -12.44 1.49
CA HIS A 484 -24.55 -13.00 0.88
C HIS A 484 -25.17 -14.12 1.74
N THR A 485 -24.36 -14.99 2.36
CA THR A 485 -24.85 -16.14 3.12
C THR A 485 -25.19 -15.82 4.57
N HIS A 486 -24.57 -14.77 5.15
CA HIS A 486 -24.73 -14.35 6.55
C HIS A 486 -25.11 -12.86 6.66
N ARG A 487 -25.89 -12.37 5.70
CA ARG A 487 -26.23 -10.95 5.60
C ARG A 487 -26.92 -10.38 6.84
N GLU A 488 -27.69 -11.20 7.57
CA GLU A 488 -28.47 -10.76 8.74
C GLU A 488 -27.62 -10.66 10.01
N GLN A 489 -26.42 -11.27 9.99
CA GLN A 489 -25.47 -11.26 11.10
C GLN A 489 -24.41 -10.16 10.94
N LEU A 490 -24.39 -9.45 9.81
CA LEU A 490 -23.33 -8.51 9.43
C LEU A 490 -23.91 -7.13 9.12
N ALA A 491 -23.39 -6.11 9.79
CA ALA A 491 -23.69 -4.70 9.52
C ALA A 491 -23.09 -4.23 8.19
N GLY A 492 -21.92 -4.77 7.83
CA GLY A 492 -21.29 -4.53 6.54
C GLY A 492 -20.02 -5.35 6.35
N VAL A 493 -19.57 -5.44 5.10
CA VAL A 493 -18.43 -6.25 4.69
C VAL A 493 -17.50 -5.43 3.80
N VAL A 494 -16.20 -5.57 4.04
CA VAL A 494 -15.15 -5.12 3.13
C VAL A 494 -14.52 -6.35 2.48
N ALA A 495 -14.61 -6.44 1.16
CA ALA A 495 -13.91 -7.47 0.38
C ALA A 495 -12.77 -6.80 -0.40
N GLN A 496 -11.54 -6.99 0.06
CA GLN A 496 -10.37 -6.33 -0.50
C GLN A 496 -9.51 -7.34 -1.30
N GLY A 497 -9.39 -7.12 -2.61
CA GLY A 497 -8.69 -8.04 -3.52
C GLY A 497 -9.41 -9.38 -3.66
N ALA A 498 -10.71 -9.36 -3.96
CA ALA A 498 -11.55 -10.56 -3.99
C ALA A 498 -11.63 -11.18 -5.38
N GLY A 499 -11.09 -12.40 -5.55
CA GLY A 499 -11.36 -13.25 -6.71
C GLY A 499 -12.57 -14.14 -6.48
N THR A 500 -13.62 -14.04 -7.29
CA THR A 500 -14.95 -14.65 -7.02
C THR A 500 -15.49 -15.54 -8.15
N HIS A 501 -15.08 -15.31 -9.39
CA HIS A 501 -15.51 -16.07 -10.56
C HIS A 501 -14.39 -16.17 -11.60
N TYR A 502 -14.05 -15.06 -12.27
CA TYR A 502 -13.04 -15.02 -13.33
C TYR A 502 -11.63 -15.37 -12.81
N PHE A 503 -11.36 -15.12 -11.53
CA PHE A 503 -10.16 -15.62 -10.87
C PHE A 503 -9.94 -17.12 -11.05
N PHE A 504 -11.01 -17.92 -11.12
CA PHE A 504 -10.93 -19.37 -11.28
C PHE A 504 -10.82 -19.81 -12.73
N ASP A 505 -10.82 -18.88 -13.69
CA ASP A 505 -10.63 -19.21 -15.09
C ASP A 505 -9.24 -19.81 -15.33
N PRO A 506 -9.11 -20.93 -16.08
CA PRO A 506 -7.82 -21.56 -16.31
C PRO A 506 -6.83 -20.67 -17.06
N GLU A 507 -7.31 -19.78 -17.93
CA GLU A 507 -6.46 -18.85 -18.66
C GLU A 507 -5.84 -17.85 -17.68
N TRP A 508 -6.66 -17.21 -16.86
CA TRP A 508 -6.22 -16.27 -15.83
C TRP A 508 -5.23 -16.91 -14.86
N LEU A 509 -5.60 -18.05 -14.29
CA LEU A 509 -4.80 -18.79 -13.32
C LEU A 509 -3.39 -19.13 -13.85
N ARG A 510 -3.27 -19.49 -15.13
CA ARG A 510 -1.96 -19.77 -15.75
C ARG A 510 -1.07 -18.53 -15.89
N ARG A 511 -1.64 -17.34 -16.10
CA ARG A 511 -0.87 -16.09 -16.21
C ARG A 511 -0.51 -15.52 -14.84
N ALA A 512 -1.42 -15.62 -13.86
CA ALA A 512 -1.22 -15.12 -12.50
C ALA A 512 0.06 -15.66 -11.83
N ASP A 513 0.50 -16.87 -12.21
CA ASP A 513 1.77 -17.48 -11.77
C ASP A 513 3.02 -16.64 -12.10
N GLY A 514 2.96 -15.85 -13.18
CA GLY A 514 4.01 -14.94 -13.60
C GLY A 514 3.83 -13.49 -13.11
N HIS A 515 2.74 -13.20 -12.38
CA HIS A 515 2.37 -11.84 -11.99
C HIS A 515 2.94 -11.48 -10.61
N GLU A 516 2.14 -10.88 -9.73
CA GLU A 516 2.60 -10.20 -8.53
C GLU A 516 3.04 -11.12 -7.39
N TYR A 517 2.65 -12.39 -7.38
CA TYR A 517 2.96 -13.26 -6.26
C TYR A 517 4.48 -13.51 -6.21
N PRO A 518 5.14 -13.52 -5.04
CA PRO A 518 6.60 -13.60 -4.97
C PRO A 518 7.17 -14.95 -5.46
N PHE A 519 6.35 -15.99 -5.51
CA PHE A 519 6.70 -17.32 -5.99
C PHE A 519 5.61 -17.86 -6.93
N LYS A 520 5.77 -19.09 -7.42
CA LYS A 520 4.67 -19.80 -8.10
C LYS A 520 3.45 -19.88 -7.18
N LEU A 521 2.32 -19.39 -7.67
CA LEU A 521 1.07 -19.23 -6.96
C LEU A 521 0.17 -20.47 -7.08
N LEU A 522 0.12 -21.10 -8.25
CA LEU A 522 -0.77 -22.21 -8.55
C LEU A 522 -0.66 -23.41 -7.61
N PRO A 523 0.54 -23.87 -7.20
CA PRO A 523 0.63 -24.97 -6.23
C PRO A 523 -0.02 -24.61 -4.88
N ALA A 524 0.18 -23.37 -4.41
CA ALA A 524 -0.46 -22.88 -3.19
C ALA A 524 -1.98 -22.79 -3.34
N LEU A 525 -2.48 -22.28 -4.47
CA LEU A 525 -3.93 -22.18 -4.73
C LEU A 525 -4.60 -23.55 -4.86
N ALA A 526 -3.94 -24.52 -5.50
CA ALA A 526 -4.45 -25.88 -5.61
C ALA A 526 -4.62 -26.50 -4.22
N LEU A 527 -3.57 -26.46 -3.38
CA LEU A 527 -3.61 -26.98 -2.02
C LEU A 527 -4.64 -26.24 -1.15
N LYS A 528 -4.73 -24.91 -1.27
CA LYS A 528 -5.73 -24.09 -0.56
C LYS A 528 -7.15 -24.53 -0.86
N HIS A 529 -7.46 -24.97 -2.07
CA HIS A 529 -8.79 -25.43 -2.47
C HIS A 529 -8.95 -26.95 -2.39
N GLY A 530 -8.04 -27.63 -1.68
CA GLY A 530 -8.14 -29.07 -1.43
C GLY A 530 -7.74 -29.96 -2.61
N PHE A 531 -6.99 -29.44 -3.58
CA PHE A 531 -6.45 -30.23 -4.70
C PHE A 531 -4.97 -30.56 -4.47
N SER A 532 -4.60 -31.81 -4.74
CA SER A 532 -3.20 -32.24 -4.77
C SER A 532 -2.55 -32.09 -6.15
N ASP A 533 -3.34 -31.81 -7.19
CA ASP A 533 -2.89 -31.66 -8.58
C ASP A 533 -3.35 -30.31 -9.16
N VAL A 534 -2.39 -29.56 -9.73
CA VAL A 534 -2.65 -28.23 -10.29
C VAL A 534 -3.54 -28.32 -11.53
N GLU A 535 -3.35 -29.33 -12.38
CA GLU A 535 -4.15 -29.47 -13.59
C GLU A 535 -5.59 -29.89 -13.28
N GLU A 536 -5.81 -30.69 -12.24
CA GLU A 536 -7.14 -30.95 -11.69
C GLU A 536 -7.81 -29.69 -11.14
N TYR A 537 -7.06 -28.89 -10.38
CA TYR A 537 -7.53 -27.59 -9.89
C TYR A 537 -7.99 -26.70 -11.06
N LEU A 538 -7.16 -26.52 -12.09
CA LEU A 538 -7.51 -25.72 -13.27
C LEU A 538 -8.77 -26.23 -13.97
N ARG A 539 -8.99 -27.55 -14.05
CA ARG A 539 -10.21 -28.10 -14.69
C ARG A 539 -11.48 -27.94 -13.87
N GLN A 540 -11.39 -27.90 -12.54
CA GLN A 540 -12.56 -28.03 -11.66
C GLN A 540 -12.88 -26.78 -10.83
N ALA A 541 -11.91 -25.89 -10.60
CA ALA A 541 -12.04 -24.79 -9.65
C ALA A 541 -13.20 -23.85 -9.99
N LEU A 542 -13.31 -23.43 -11.25
CA LEU A 542 -14.37 -22.51 -11.70
C LEU A 542 -15.75 -23.05 -11.35
N LYS A 543 -16.04 -24.30 -11.74
CA LYS A 543 -17.33 -24.93 -11.49
C LYS A 543 -17.59 -25.22 -10.01
N ARG A 544 -16.56 -25.54 -9.23
CA ARG A 544 -16.72 -25.93 -7.81
C ARG A 544 -16.82 -24.72 -6.89
N PHE A 545 -16.05 -23.67 -7.14
CA PHE A 545 -15.85 -22.58 -6.18
C PHE A 545 -16.34 -21.21 -6.64
N SER A 546 -16.65 -21.01 -7.93
CA SER A 546 -17.18 -19.71 -8.34
C SER A 546 -18.47 -19.35 -7.60
N LEU A 547 -18.51 -18.14 -7.03
CA LEU A 547 -19.69 -17.62 -6.35
C LEU A 547 -20.85 -17.34 -7.33
N LEU A 548 -20.54 -17.16 -8.62
CA LEU A 548 -21.53 -17.06 -9.69
C LEU A 548 -22.13 -18.44 -10.02
N GLU A 549 -21.28 -19.43 -10.33
CA GLU A 549 -21.73 -20.80 -10.69
C GLU A 549 -22.53 -21.48 -9.56
N THR A 550 -22.16 -21.20 -8.31
CA THR A 550 -22.86 -21.71 -7.12
C THR A 550 -24.14 -20.93 -6.78
N GLY A 551 -24.46 -19.87 -7.53
CA GLY A 551 -25.65 -19.04 -7.33
C GLY A 551 -25.61 -18.19 -6.05
N ILE A 552 -24.44 -18.00 -5.45
CA ILE A 552 -24.28 -17.20 -4.22
C ILE A 552 -24.43 -15.72 -4.53
N LEU A 553 -23.87 -15.25 -5.66
CA LEU A 553 -23.98 -13.84 -6.08
C LEU A 553 -25.42 -13.43 -6.42
N GLU A 554 -26.31 -14.38 -6.74
CA GLU A 554 -27.73 -14.12 -7.00
C GLU A 554 -28.53 -13.79 -5.73
N LYS A 555 -27.99 -14.12 -4.55
CA LYS A 555 -28.64 -13.83 -3.27
C LYS A 555 -28.51 -12.33 -2.96
N PRO A 556 -29.42 -11.75 -2.16
CA PRO A 556 -29.18 -10.41 -1.63
C PRO A 556 -27.99 -10.43 -0.66
N SER A 557 -27.30 -9.29 -0.53
CA SER A 557 -26.18 -9.13 0.38
C SER A 557 -26.45 -8.08 1.46
N THR A 558 -25.66 -8.08 2.53
CA THR A 558 -25.49 -6.89 3.38
C THR A 558 -24.74 -5.78 2.63
N ARG A 559 -24.52 -4.61 3.26
CA ARG A 559 -23.66 -3.55 2.69
C ARG A 559 -22.27 -4.13 2.44
N LEU A 560 -21.79 -4.03 1.20
CA LEU A 560 -20.54 -4.63 0.78
C LEU A 560 -19.72 -3.61 -0.01
N LEU A 561 -18.54 -3.30 0.53
CA LEU A 561 -17.52 -2.47 -0.11
C LEU A 561 -16.48 -3.36 -0.80
N LEU A 562 -16.32 -3.14 -2.10
CA LEU A 562 -15.32 -3.80 -2.94
C LEU A 562 -14.10 -2.90 -3.08
N VAL A 563 -12.91 -3.41 -2.77
CA VAL A 563 -11.67 -2.63 -2.80
C VAL A 563 -10.60 -3.39 -3.56
N ASN A 564 -10.06 -2.80 -4.63
CA ASN A 564 -8.94 -3.39 -5.34
C ASN A 564 -8.14 -2.39 -6.17
N GLY A 565 -6.94 -2.79 -6.61
CA GLY A 565 -6.22 -2.11 -7.68
C GLY A 565 -6.73 -2.55 -9.05
N THR A 566 -6.73 -1.65 -10.04
CA THR A 566 -7.21 -1.99 -11.39
C THR A 566 -6.20 -2.78 -12.22
N LEU A 567 -4.96 -2.91 -11.74
CA LEU A 567 -3.90 -3.74 -12.34
C LEU A 567 -3.54 -4.94 -11.46
N ASP A 568 -4.44 -5.36 -10.58
CA ASP A 568 -4.26 -6.57 -9.76
C ASP A 568 -4.06 -7.80 -10.65
N GLY A 569 -2.83 -8.30 -10.65
CA GLY A 569 -2.43 -9.49 -11.41
C GLY A 569 -2.71 -10.81 -10.69
N LEU A 570 -3.23 -10.78 -9.46
CA LEU A 570 -3.63 -11.97 -8.70
C LEU A 570 -5.13 -12.22 -8.82
N MET A 571 -5.92 -11.17 -8.61
CA MET A 571 -7.39 -11.21 -8.62
C MET A 571 -7.90 -10.21 -9.66
N PRO A 572 -8.56 -10.66 -10.74
CA PRO A 572 -8.98 -9.76 -11.81
C PRO A 572 -9.96 -8.73 -11.26
N ILE A 573 -9.80 -7.47 -11.65
CA ILE A 573 -10.72 -6.40 -11.25
C ILE A 573 -12.15 -6.68 -11.74
N GLU A 574 -12.27 -7.47 -12.82
CA GLU A 574 -13.50 -7.99 -13.38
C GLU A 574 -14.30 -8.81 -12.39
N ASP A 575 -13.65 -9.48 -11.43
CA ASP A 575 -14.39 -10.14 -10.35
C ASP A 575 -15.10 -9.13 -9.47
N SER A 576 -14.50 -7.98 -9.19
CA SER A 576 -15.17 -6.93 -8.40
C SER A 576 -16.27 -6.22 -9.21
N THR A 577 -16.06 -5.96 -10.50
CA THR A 577 -17.08 -5.31 -11.33
C THR A 577 -18.28 -6.22 -11.59
N LEU A 578 -18.05 -7.54 -11.75
CA LEU A 578 -19.10 -8.55 -11.91
C LEU A 578 -20.17 -8.46 -10.81
N LEU A 579 -19.78 -8.20 -9.56
CA LEU A 579 -20.70 -8.15 -8.43
C LEU A 579 -21.77 -7.05 -8.51
N PHE A 580 -21.58 -6.02 -9.35
CA PHE A 580 -22.58 -4.98 -9.57
C PHE A 580 -23.75 -5.45 -10.45
N GLU A 581 -23.59 -6.58 -11.14
CA GLU A 581 -24.61 -7.16 -12.01
C GLU A 581 -25.52 -8.16 -11.26
N HIS A 582 -25.18 -8.52 -10.02
CA HIS A 582 -25.82 -9.59 -9.27
C HIS A 582 -26.18 -9.19 -7.82
N GLY A 583 -27.30 -9.74 -7.33
CA GLY A 583 -27.75 -9.55 -5.95
C GLY A 583 -28.15 -8.11 -5.62
N SER A 584 -27.85 -7.65 -4.39
CA SER A 584 -28.15 -6.28 -3.95
C SER A 584 -27.14 -5.26 -4.49
N PRO A 585 -27.47 -3.95 -4.62
CA PRO A 585 -26.49 -2.92 -4.96
C PRO A 585 -25.27 -2.93 -4.03
N LYS A 586 -24.09 -2.64 -4.58
CA LYS A 586 -22.79 -2.68 -3.89
C LYS A 586 -22.10 -1.32 -3.92
N GLU A 587 -21.04 -1.18 -3.13
CA GLU A 587 -20.17 0.00 -3.11
C GLU A 587 -18.76 -0.42 -3.54
N ALA A 588 -17.99 0.47 -4.16
CA ALA A 588 -16.61 0.15 -4.55
C ALA A 588 -15.66 1.35 -4.41
N ARG A 589 -14.41 1.02 -4.09
CA ARG A 589 -13.26 1.93 -4.21
C ARG A 589 -12.13 1.21 -4.95
N PHE A 590 -11.97 1.54 -6.22
CA PHE A 590 -10.88 1.03 -7.04
C PHE A 590 -9.76 2.05 -7.18
N PHE A 591 -8.52 1.56 -7.24
CA PHE A 591 -7.32 2.37 -7.32
C PHE A 591 -6.69 2.21 -8.71
N PRO A 592 -6.85 3.19 -9.63
CA PRO A 592 -6.31 3.13 -10.97
C PRO A 592 -4.80 2.94 -10.97
N GLY A 593 -4.31 1.98 -11.75
CA GLY A 593 -2.87 1.69 -11.88
C GLY A 593 -2.27 0.96 -10.68
N ALA A 594 -3.01 0.81 -9.58
CA ALA A 594 -2.54 0.06 -8.43
C ALA A 594 -2.64 -1.45 -8.66
N LEU A 595 -1.76 -2.16 -7.97
CA LEU A 595 -1.62 -3.60 -7.95
C LEU A 595 -2.58 -4.25 -6.92
N HIS A 596 -2.36 -5.53 -6.59
CA HIS A 596 -3.19 -6.31 -5.69
C HIS A 596 -3.60 -5.57 -4.41
N MET A 597 -4.89 -5.66 -4.07
CA MET A 597 -5.53 -5.02 -2.91
C MET A 597 -5.54 -3.49 -2.91
N GLY A 598 -5.01 -2.81 -3.94
CA GLY A 598 -4.93 -1.34 -3.99
C GLY A 598 -4.01 -0.74 -2.94
N TYR A 599 -3.06 -1.51 -2.41
CA TYR A 599 -2.12 -1.02 -1.40
C TYR A 599 -1.06 -0.07 -1.99
N PRO A 600 -0.55 0.88 -1.18
CA PRO A 600 -0.91 1.15 0.23
C PRO A 600 -2.16 2.05 0.41
N LEU A 601 -2.73 2.58 -0.67
CA LEU A 601 -3.76 3.63 -0.65
C LEU A 601 -5.10 3.18 -0.06
N ALA A 602 -5.42 1.89 -0.16
CA ALA A 602 -6.72 1.32 0.22
C ALA A 602 -7.19 1.64 1.65
N ASN A 603 -6.30 1.61 2.64
CA ASN A 603 -6.70 1.76 4.05
C ASN A 603 -7.35 3.12 4.35
N ALA A 604 -6.92 4.19 3.66
CA ALA A 604 -7.47 5.53 3.83
C ALA A 604 -8.94 5.64 3.38
N SER A 605 -9.43 4.69 2.58
CA SER A 605 -10.83 4.62 2.17
C SER A 605 -11.64 3.61 2.98
N VAL A 606 -11.01 2.52 3.45
CA VAL A 606 -11.72 1.45 4.17
C VAL A 606 -12.16 1.90 5.55
N TYR A 607 -11.29 2.48 6.38
CA TYR A 607 -11.65 2.82 7.76
C TYR A 607 -12.80 3.84 7.86
N PRO A 608 -12.81 4.95 7.10
CA PRO A 608 -13.94 5.88 7.13
C PRO A 608 -15.28 5.23 6.73
N TRP A 609 -15.26 4.33 5.75
CA TRP A 609 -16.45 3.58 5.36
C TRP A 609 -16.94 2.64 6.48
N MET A 610 -16.01 1.94 7.15
CA MET A 610 -16.36 1.10 8.30
C MET A 610 -16.96 1.91 9.45
N GLU A 611 -16.42 3.10 9.72
CA GLU A 611 -16.96 4.03 10.74
C GLU A 611 -18.40 4.45 10.42
N GLU A 612 -18.67 4.80 9.15
CA GLU A 612 -20.02 5.14 8.67
C GLU A 612 -21.00 3.98 8.86
N VAL A 613 -20.60 2.77 8.47
CA VAL A 613 -21.43 1.56 8.62
C VAL A 613 -21.73 1.30 10.10
N MET A 614 -20.71 1.30 10.96
CA MET A 614 -20.88 1.07 12.40
C MET A 614 -21.81 2.12 13.04
N ALA A 615 -21.69 3.39 12.63
CA ALA A 615 -22.53 4.48 13.12
C ALA A 615 -24.00 4.39 12.63
N SER A 616 -24.23 3.77 11.46
CA SER A 616 -25.57 3.62 10.88
C SER A 616 -26.45 2.60 11.62
N VAL A 617 -25.85 1.67 12.38
CA VAL A 617 -26.58 0.66 13.14
C VAL A 617 -27.14 1.28 14.43
N LYS A 618 -28.45 1.51 14.43
CA LYS A 618 -29.23 2.09 15.54
C LYS A 618 -29.45 1.12 16.67
#